data_AF-A0A8C8RTR6-F1
#
_entry.id   AF-A0A8C8RTR6-F1
#
_cell.length_a   1.000
_cell.length_b   1.000
_cell.length_c   1.000
_cell.angle_alpha   90.00
_cell.angle_beta   90.00
_cell.angle_gamma   90.00
#
_symmetry.space_group_name_H-M   'P 1'
#
loop_
_entity.id
_entity.type
_entity.pdbx_description
1 polymer ?
#
loop_
_entity_poly.entity_id
_entity_poly.type
_entity_poly.pdbx_seq_one_letter_code
_entity_poly.pdbx_strand_id
1 'polypeptide(L)'
;MEDSEPDEALLASLRELGVPEAAARRALALTGNVAAAAELYFSGLETQERAAGGGYKMVFVVNMELALGVGKVAAQVGHAAVGLYQLIQEKSTEREMSCQWDECGAKKVVVQGANTAHLMDLQALALSLELPTYLVQDAGRTQVPAGSYTVLAIIGEEEIVNKVTGKLRLLN
;
A
#
# COMPACT_ATOMS: atom_id res chain seq x y z
N MET A 1 -18.53 -6.99 41.21
CA MET A 1 -18.97 -7.62 39.95
C MET A 1 -17.88 -8.60 39.61
N GLU A 2 -18.20 -9.89 39.65
CA GLU A 2 -17.26 -10.96 39.30
C GLU A 2 -16.87 -10.79 37.83
N ASP A 3 -15.58 -10.51 37.58
CA ASP A 3 -14.97 -10.68 36.26
C ASP A 3 -15.05 -12.17 35.93
N SER A 4 -16.16 -12.54 35.31
CA SER A 4 -16.41 -13.91 34.86
C SER A 4 -15.52 -14.11 33.64
N GLU A 5 -14.38 -14.78 33.82
CA GLU A 5 -13.51 -15.12 32.70
C GLU A 5 -14.34 -15.86 31.63
N PRO A 6 -14.25 -15.45 30.35
CA PRO A 6 -15.04 -16.06 29.29
C PRO A 6 -14.71 -17.55 29.20
N ASP A 7 -15.75 -18.37 29.08
CA ASP A 7 -15.64 -19.83 29.05
C ASP A 7 -14.60 -20.29 28.00
N GLU A 8 -13.58 -20.99 28.47
CA GLU A 8 -12.43 -21.46 27.69
C GLU A 8 -12.87 -22.28 26.45
N ALA A 9 -14.00 -22.98 26.53
CA ALA A 9 -14.56 -23.73 25.40
C ALA A 9 -15.02 -22.81 24.25
N LEU A 10 -15.54 -21.62 24.58
CA LEU A 10 -15.97 -20.62 23.59
C LEU A 10 -14.77 -19.96 22.91
N LEU A 11 -13.69 -19.70 23.67
CA LEU A 11 -12.44 -19.18 23.14
C LEU A 11 -11.77 -20.16 22.18
N ALA A 12 -11.73 -21.45 22.54
CA ALA A 12 -11.20 -22.50 21.68
C ALA A 12 -11.93 -22.56 20.33
N SER A 13 -13.27 -22.47 20.36
CA SER A 13 -14.11 -22.48 19.15
C SER A 13 -13.83 -21.29 18.23
N LEU A 14 -13.63 -20.08 18.80
CA LEU A 14 -13.28 -18.89 18.01
C LEU A 14 -11.86 -18.96 17.44
N ARG A 15 -10.93 -19.59 18.17
CA ARG A 15 -9.56 -19.82 17.69
C ARG A 15 -9.52 -20.76 16.49
N GLU A 16 -10.34 -21.82 16.48
CA GLU A 16 -10.49 -22.70 15.31
C GLU A 16 -11.02 -21.96 14.08
N LEU A 17 -11.87 -20.95 14.29
CA LEU A 17 -12.36 -20.05 13.25
C LEU A 17 -11.34 -18.97 12.82
N GLY A 18 -10.11 -19.01 13.36
CA GLY A 18 -9.05 -18.07 13.01
C GLY A 18 -9.17 -16.70 13.69
N VAL A 19 -10.02 -16.55 14.70
CA VAL A 19 -10.16 -15.31 15.47
C VAL A 19 -9.02 -15.24 16.52
N PRO A 20 -8.19 -14.18 16.53
CA PRO A 20 -7.15 -14.00 17.53
C PRO A 20 -7.75 -13.95 18.95
N GLU A 21 -7.08 -14.58 19.91
CA GLU A 21 -7.61 -14.76 21.27
C GLU A 21 -7.99 -13.43 21.96
N ALA A 22 -7.18 -12.38 21.78
CA ALA A 22 -7.48 -11.06 22.31
C ALA A 22 -8.76 -10.44 21.71
N ALA A 23 -9.04 -10.72 20.43
CA ALA A 23 -10.27 -10.29 19.77
C ALA A 23 -11.46 -11.17 20.18
N ALA A 24 -11.24 -12.48 20.29
CA ALA A 24 -12.24 -13.45 20.75
C ALA A 24 -12.73 -13.12 22.18
N ARG A 25 -11.83 -12.82 23.11
CA ARG A 25 -12.17 -12.40 24.49
C ARG A 25 -13.04 -11.16 24.51
N ARG A 26 -12.66 -10.12 23.74
CA ARG A 26 -13.44 -8.88 23.64
C ARG A 26 -14.81 -9.09 23.00
N ALA A 27 -14.85 -9.86 21.92
CA ALA A 27 -16.10 -10.14 21.21
C ALA A 27 -17.06 -10.98 22.07
N LEU A 28 -16.56 -12.01 22.75
CA LEU A 28 -17.37 -12.83 23.68
C LEU A 28 -17.86 -12.03 24.88
N ALA A 29 -17.04 -11.12 25.43
CA ALA A 29 -17.47 -10.25 26.52
C ALA A 29 -18.66 -9.35 26.13
N LEU A 30 -18.81 -9.04 24.84
CA LEU A 30 -19.88 -8.21 24.31
C LEU A 30 -21.10 -9.02 23.86
N THR A 31 -20.90 -10.20 23.26
CA THR A 31 -21.97 -10.97 22.61
C THR A 31 -22.45 -12.17 23.41
N GLY A 32 -21.63 -12.69 24.33
CA GLY A 32 -21.91 -13.85 25.15
C GLY A 32 -21.98 -15.19 24.41
N ASN A 33 -21.76 -15.24 23.09
CA ASN A 33 -21.75 -16.49 22.32
C ASN A 33 -20.80 -16.45 21.11
N VAL A 34 -20.38 -17.64 20.67
CA VAL A 34 -19.37 -17.82 19.60
C VAL A 34 -19.86 -17.30 18.24
N ALA A 35 -21.11 -17.58 17.85
CA ALA A 35 -21.62 -17.19 16.53
C ALA A 35 -21.64 -15.67 16.36
N ALA A 36 -22.21 -14.95 17.34
CA ALA A 36 -22.26 -13.50 17.35
C ALA A 36 -20.88 -12.87 17.59
N ALA A 37 -19.99 -13.51 18.35
CA ALA A 37 -18.60 -13.03 18.49
C ALA A 37 -17.81 -13.15 17.18
N ALA A 38 -17.98 -14.26 16.46
CA ALA A 38 -17.40 -14.45 15.13
C ALA A 38 -17.98 -13.43 14.14
N GLU A 39 -19.30 -13.28 14.09
CA GLU A 39 -19.96 -12.30 13.23
C GLU A 39 -19.53 -10.86 13.55
N LEU A 40 -19.40 -10.49 14.82
CA LEU A 40 -18.88 -9.18 15.25
C LEU A 40 -17.42 -8.98 14.81
N TYR A 41 -16.59 -10.01 14.92
CA TYR A 41 -15.20 -9.95 14.47
C TYR A 41 -15.09 -9.83 12.95
N PHE A 42 -15.78 -10.69 12.20
CA PHE A 42 -15.75 -10.69 10.74
C PHE A 42 -16.42 -9.46 10.15
N SER A 43 -17.54 -9.00 10.70
CA SER A 43 -18.15 -7.73 10.30
C SER A 43 -17.24 -6.54 10.65
N GLY A 44 -16.49 -6.60 11.75
CA GLY A 44 -15.46 -5.61 12.08
C GLY A 44 -14.30 -5.59 11.07
N LEU A 45 -13.88 -6.74 10.56
CA LEU A 45 -12.88 -6.87 9.49
C LEU A 45 -13.42 -6.36 8.15
N GLU A 46 -14.65 -6.72 7.78
CA GLU A 46 -15.31 -6.22 6.57
C GLU A 46 -15.57 -4.70 6.65
N THR A 47 -15.84 -4.20 7.85
CA THR A 47 -15.96 -2.76 8.11
C THR A 47 -14.59 -2.08 8.08
N GLN A 48 -13.49 -2.73 8.48
CA GLN A 48 -12.13 -2.22 8.23
C GLN A 48 -11.81 -2.14 6.73
N GLU A 49 -12.27 -3.09 5.91
CA GLU A 49 -12.12 -3.02 4.46
C GLU A 49 -13.04 -1.98 3.79
N ARG A 50 -14.23 -1.72 4.37
CA ARG A 50 -15.23 -0.79 3.80
C ARG A 50 -15.23 0.63 4.37
N ALA A 51 -14.73 0.83 5.59
CA ALA A 51 -14.68 2.12 6.29
C ALA A 51 -13.35 2.86 6.12
N ALA A 52 -12.45 2.38 5.26
CA ALA A 52 -11.35 3.19 4.74
C ALA A 52 -11.88 4.19 3.70
N GLY A 53 -12.50 5.26 4.17
CA GLY A 53 -12.63 6.48 3.37
C GLY A 53 -11.23 6.98 3.02
N GLY A 54 -10.82 6.80 1.76
CA GLY A 54 -9.56 7.29 1.19
C GLY A 54 -8.31 6.55 1.69
N GLY A 55 -8.12 5.28 1.30
CA GLY A 55 -6.87 4.57 1.60
C GLY A 55 -5.64 5.25 0.97
N TYR A 56 -4.47 5.09 1.57
CA TYR A 56 -3.21 5.52 0.97
C TYR A 56 -2.62 4.43 0.08
N LYS A 57 -1.90 4.81 -0.97
CA LYS A 57 -1.17 3.87 -1.81
C LYS A 57 0.11 4.44 -2.38
N MET A 58 1.04 3.54 -2.69
CA MET A 58 2.23 3.82 -3.47
C MET A 58 2.09 3.17 -4.84
N VAL A 59 2.23 3.96 -5.90
CA VAL A 59 2.14 3.50 -7.30
C VAL A 59 3.50 3.61 -7.96
N PHE A 60 3.89 2.55 -8.68
CA PHE A 60 5.14 2.46 -9.43
C PHE A 60 4.82 2.38 -10.92
N VAL A 61 5.23 3.40 -11.68
CA VAL A 61 5.07 3.45 -13.13
C VAL A 61 6.36 2.98 -13.79
N VAL A 62 6.33 1.81 -14.42
CA VAL A 62 7.49 1.17 -15.05
C VAL A 62 7.59 1.58 -16.51
N ASN A 63 8.76 2.03 -16.94
CA ASN A 63 9.03 2.38 -18.33
C ASN A 63 9.11 1.11 -19.21
N MET A 64 8.09 0.92 -20.05
CA MET A 64 7.98 -0.25 -20.93
C MET A 64 8.88 -0.18 -22.18
N GLU A 65 9.35 1.00 -22.57
CA GLU A 65 10.29 1.17 -23.69
C GLU A 65 11.62 0.43 -23.45
N LEU A 66 12.01 0.29 -22.18
CA LEU A 66 13.27 -0.33 -21.78
C LEU A 66 13.23 -1.87 -21.83
N ALA A 67 12.07 -2.47 -22.10
CA ALA A 67 11.87 -3.92 -22.19
C ALA A 67 12.59 -4.70 -21.06
N LEU A 68 12.47 -4.21 -19.83
CA LEU A 68 13.16 -4.78 -18.67
C LEU A 68 12.60 -6.17 -18.35
N GLY A 69 13.49 -7.14 -18.10
CA GLY A 69 13.09 -8.44 -17.60
C GLY A 69 12.54 -8.36 -16.17
N VAL A 70 11.68 -9.31 -15.79
CA VAL A 70 10.94 -9.34 -14.50
C VAL A 70 11.84 -9.08 -13.28
N GLY A 71 13.02 -9.72 -13.21
CA GLY A 71 13.94 -9.52 -12.10
C GLY A 71 14.51 -8.10 -12.02
N LYS A 72 14.77 -7.45 -13.16
CA LYS A 72 15.19 -6.05 -13.19
C LYS A 72 14.06 -5.13 -12.77
N VAL A 73 12.84 -5.38 -13.25
CA VAL A 73 11.67 -4.59 -12.85
C VAL A 73 11.46 -4.67 -11.33
N ALA A 74 11.49 -5.87 -10.75
CA ALA A 74 11.36 -6.06 -9.30
C ALA A 74 12.43 -5.29 -8.51
N ALA A 75 13.69 -5.35 -8.94
CA ALA A 75 14.78 -4.61 -8.31
C ALA A 75 14.60 -3.09 -8.41
N GLN A 76 14.17 -2.59 -9.57
CA GLN A 76 13.96 -1.16 -9.80
C GLN A 76 12.75 -0.63 -9.03
N VAL A 77 11.65 -1.39 -8.95
CA VAL A 77 10.49 -1.07 -8.10
C VAL A 77 10.90 -1.04 -6.63
N GLY A 78 11.67 -2.02 -6.16
CA GLY A 78 12.20 -2.03 -4.80
C GLY A 78 13.08 -0.81 -4.51
N HIS A 79 13.97 -0.44 -5.44
CA HIS A 79 14.79 0.76 -5.32
C HIS A 79 13.94 2.04 -5.27
N ALA A 80 12.92 2.14 -6.13
CA ALA A 80 12.01 3.28 -6.14
C ALA A 80 11.23 3.41 -4.82
N ALA A 81 10.78 2.28 -4.26
CA ALA A 81 10.03 2.24 -3.01
C ALA A 81 10.87 2.74 -1.82
N VAL A 82 12.10 2.23 -1.70
CA VAL A 82 13.02 2.63 -0.63
C VAL A 82 13.43 4.10 -0.79
N GLY A 83 13.75 4.53 -2.01
CA GLY A 83 14.13 5.91 -2.29
C GLY A 83 13.02 6.91 -1.96
N LEU A 84 11.78 6.59 -2.34
CA LEU A 84 10.63 7.43 -1.99
C LEU A 84 10.38 7.46 -0.48
N TYR A 85 10.45 6.30 0.19
CA TYR A 85 10.24 6.23 1.63
C TYR A 85 11.30 7.04 2.40
N GLN A 86 12.57 6.94 2.03
CA GLN A 86 13.64 7.73 2.64
C GLN A 86 13.42 9.24 2.46
N LEU A 87 13.03 9.67 1.26
CA LEU A 87 12.76 11.08 0.95
C LEU A 87 11.61 11.65 1.78
N ILE A 88 10.56 10.86 2.04
CA ILE A 88 9.46 11.26 2.93
C ILE A 88 9.95 11.39 4.37
N GLN A 89 10.76 10.43 4.85
CA GLN A 89 11.22 10.42 6.23
C GLN A 89 12.13 11.62 6.57
N GLU A 90 12.86 12.13 5.58
CA GLU A 90 13.67 13.35 5.69
C GLU A 90 12.80 14.61 5.83
N LYS A 91 11.60 14.63 5.26
CA LYS A 91 10.67 15.76 5.32
C LYS A 91 9.65 15.59 6.45
N SER A 92 9.81 16.37 7.51
CA SER A 92 8.94 16.31 8.70
C SER A 92 7.44 16.45 8.39
N THR A 93 7.07 17.21 7.36
CA THR A 93 5.67 17.46 6.95
C THR A 93 5.01 16.26 6.29
N GLU A 94 5.77 15.33 5.72
CA GLU A 94 5.24 14.19 4.95
C GLU A 94 5.27 12.89 5.78
N ARG A 95 5.79 12.91 7.02
CA ARG A 95 5.87 11.71 7.87
C ARG A 95 4.53 11.10 8.22
N GLU A 96 3.53 11.94 8.50
CA GLU A 96 2.17 11.48 8.81
C GLU A 96 1.58 10.67 7.65
N MET A 97 1.82 11.08 6.40
CA MET A 97 1.43 10.32 5.21
C MET A 97 2.06 8.94 5.18
N SER A 98 3.35 8.81 5.53
CA SER A 98 4.02 7.50 5.57
C SER A 98 3.44 6.58 6.65
N CYS A 99 3.12 7.13 7.82
CA CYS A 99 2.46 6.39 8.90
C CYS A 99 1.07 5.91 8.47
N GLN A 100 0.26 6.80 7.88
CA GLN A 100 -1.07 6.45 7.37
C GLN A 100 -1.00 5.38 6.27
N TRP A 101 -0.02 5.47 5.36
CA TRP A 101 0.21 4.44 4.36
C TRP A 101 0.59 3.09 4.96
N ASP A 102 1.45 3.06 5.98
CA ASP A 102 1.85 1.84 6.67
C ASP A 102 0.68 1.21 7.45
N GLU A 103 -0.11 2.04 8.14
CA GLU A 103 -1.35 1.64 8.83
C GLU A 103 -2.41 1.09 7.86
N CYS A 104 -2.42 1.58 6.62
CA CYS A 104 -3.26 1.06 5.52
C CYS A 104 -2.68 -0.20 4.84
N GLY A 105 -1.75 -0.92 5.48
CA GLY A 105 -1.16 -2.15 4.96
C GLY A 105 -0.10 -1.93 3.87
N ALA A 106 0.42 -0.70 3.75
CA ALA A 106 1.48 -0.33 2.82
C ALA A 106 1.18 -0.74 1.36
N LYS A 107 -0.03 -0.44 0.88
CA LYS A 107 -0.53 -0.81 -0.47
C LYS A 107 0.43 -0.34 -1.58
N LYS A 108 0.81 -1.27 -2.46
CA LYS A 108 1.73 -1.05 -3.58
C LYS A 108 1.09 -1.52 -4.89
N VAL A 109 1.12 -0.68 -5.92
CA VAL A 109 0.55 -1.00 -7.23
C VAL A 109 1.58 -0.71 -8.32
N VAL A 110 1.78 -1.66 -9.23
CA VAL A 110 2.72 -1.50 -10.34
C VAL A 110 1.94 -1.35 -11.65
N VAL A 111 2.19 -0.26 -12.37
CA VAL A 111 1.52 0.10 -13.63
C VAL A 111 2.53 0.38 -14.73
N GLN A 112 2.04 0.40 -15.97
CA GLN A 112 2.83 0.57 -17.18
C GLN A 112 2.91 2.05 -17.58
N GLY A 113 4.14 2.55 -17.73
CA GLY A 113 4.48 3.80 -18.40
C GLY A 113 5.06 3.55 -19.79
N ALA A 114 4.90 4.53 -20.69
CA ALA A 114 5.24 4.32 -22.10
C ALA A 114 6.74 4.48 -22.36
N ASN A 115 7.33 5.57 -21.88
CA ASN A 115 8.71 5.99 -22.10
C ASN A 115 9.12 7.00 -21.02
N THR A 116 10.38 7.46 -21.09
CA THR A 116 10.94 8.48 -20.17
C THR A 116 10.10 9.76 -20.14
N ALA A 117 9.68 10.29 -21.29
CA ALA A 117 8.89 11.52 -21.35
C ALA A 117 7.55 11.37 -20.62
N HIS A 118 6.85 10.25 -20.81
CA HIS A 118 5.60 9.96 -20.12
C HIS A 118 5.80 9.89 -18.60
N LEU A 119 6.89 9.30 -18.11
CA LEU A 119 7.20 9.29 -16.67
C LEU A 119 7.42 10.72 -16.15
N MET A 120 8.13 11.57 -16.90
CA MET A 120 8.36 12.97 -16.51
C MET A 120 7.05 13.79 -16.49
N ASP A 121 6.15 13.57 -17.46
CA ASP A 121 4.83 14.22 -17.49
C ASP A 121 3.98 13.82 -16.28
N LEU A 122 3.96 12.52 -15.94
CA LEU A 122 3.26 12.01 -14.76
C LEU A 122 3.86 12.57 -13.46
N GLN A 123 5.19 12.70 -13.39
CA GLN A 123 5.87 13.31 -12.26
C GLN A 123 5.48 14.79 -12.11
N ALA A 124 5.49 15.57 -13.20
CA ALA A 124 5.10 16.97 -13.17
C ALA A 124 3.65 17.14 -12.69
N LEU A 125 2.75 16.28 -13.15
CA LEU A 125 1.37 16.25 -12.69
C LEU A 125 1.26 15.90 -11.20
N ALA A 126 1.99 14.89 -10.72
CA ALA A 126 2.01 14.52 -9.31
C ALA A 126 2.55 15.65 -8.41
N LEU A 127 3.63 16.31 -8.83
CA LEU A 127 4.20 17.46 -8.11
C LEU A 127 3.22 18.64 -8.07
N SER A 128 2.44 18.86 -9.12
CA SER A 128 1.39 19.91 -9.12
C SER A 128 0.25 19.64 -8.14
N LEU A 129 0.11 18.38 -7.70
CA LEU A 129 -0.84 17.93 -6.69
C LEU A 129 -0.18 17.72 -5.31
N GLU A 130 1.05 18.22 -5.14
CA GLU A 130 1.83 18.10 -3.90
C GLU A 130 2.09 16.65 -3.46
N LEU A 131 2.07 15.71 -4.41
CA LEU A 131 2.36 14.30 -4.13
C LEU A 131 3.88 14.05 -4.09
N PRO A 132 4.40 13.37 -3.05
CA PRO A 132 5.80 12.94 -3.04
C PRO A 132 6.07 11.95 -4.17
N THR A 133 7.16 12.17 -4.89
CA THR A 133 7.58 11.33 -6.00
C THR A 133 9.06 11.00 -5.93
N TYR A 134 9.44 9.86 -6.53
CA TYR A 134 10.83 9.46 -6.69
C TYR A 134 11.03 8.83 -8.06
N LEU A 135 12.04 9.31 -8.79
CA LEU A 135 12.31 8.89 -10.15
C LEU A 135 13.64 8.14 -10.21
N VAL A 136 13.59 6.88 -10.61
CA VAL A 136 14.78 6.03 -10.71
C VAL A 136 15.43 6.21 -12.07
N GLN A 137 16.72 6.53 -12.06
CA GLN A 137 17.54 6.63 -13.26
C GLN A 137 18.43 5.39 -13.37
N ASP A 138 18.52 4.78 -14.56
CA ASP A 138 19.49 3.70 -14.77
C ASP A 138 20.91 4.28 -14.71
N ALA A 139 21.77 3.70 -13.87
CA ALA A 139 23.16 4.12 -13.69
C ALA A 139 24.08 3.74 -14.86
N GLY A 140 23.52 3.38 -16.02
CA GLY A 140 24.26 3.13 -17.27
C GLY A 140 25.06 1.83 -17.29
N ARG A 141 24.68 0.80 -16.51
CA ARG A 141 25.32 -0.53 -16.55
C ARG A 141 24.62 -1.51 -17.49
N THR A 142 23.59 -1.08 -18.21
CA THR A 142 22.81 -1.92 -19.15
C THR A 142 22.62 -1.24 -20.50
N GLN A 143 22.13 -1.99 -21.49
CA GLN A 143 21.96 -1.60 -22.91
C GLN A 143 20.87 -0.51 -23.15
N VAL A 144 20.59 0.33 -22.16
CA VAL A 144 19.59 1.40 -22.21
C VAL A 144 20.29 2.72 -22.53
N PRO A 145 19.72 3.59 -23.39
CA PRO A 145 20.28 4.92 -23.64
C PRO A 145 20.50 5.69 -22.33
N ALA A 146 21.72 6.22 -22.15
CA ALA A 146 22.12 6.95 -20.96
C ALA A 146 21.14 8.09 -20.65
N GLY A 147 20.70 8.20 -19.39
CA GLY A 147 19.73 9.22 -18.98
C GLY A 147 18.27 8.78 -18.97
N SER A 148 17.96 7.53 -19.34
CA SER A 148 16.59 7.01 -19.27
C SER A 148 16.13 6.76 -17.84
N TYR A 149 14.87 7.10 -17.55
CA TYR A 149 14.23 6.78 -16.28
C TYR A 149 13.52 5.44 -16.37
N THR A 150 13.72 4.59 -15.36
CA THR A 150 13.22 3.22 -15.32
C THR A 150 11.87 3.14 -14.63
N VAL A 151 11.74 3.76 -13.45
CA VAL A 151 10.54 3.68 -12.60
C VAL A 151 10.27 5.03 -11.95
N LEU A 152 9.01 5.47 -11.99
CA LEU A 152 8.50 6.57 -11.17
C LEU A 152 7.69 6.00 -10.02
N ALA A 153 8.02 6.36 -8.78
CA ALA A 153 7.20 6.09 -7.60
C ALA A 153 6.42 7.34 -7.18
N ILE A 154 5.17 7.17 -6.80
CA ILE A 154 4.26 8.21 -6.29
C ILE A 154 3.53 7.65 -5.08
N ILE A 155 3.38 8.43 -4.02
CA ILE A 155 2.59 8.06 -2.83
C ILE A 155 1.59 9.17 -2.48
N GLY A 156 0.45 8.76 -1.94
CA GLY A 156 -0.56 9.66 -1.41
C GLY A 156 -1.90 8.97 -1.24
N GLU A 157 -2.93 9.76 -0.97
CA GLU A 157 -4.31 9.29 -0.93
C GLU A 157 -4.72 8.70 -2.28
N GLU A 158 -5.45 7.59 -2.24
CA GLU A 158 -5.80 6.81 -3.41
C GLU A 158 -6.54 7.63 -4.48
N GLU A 159 -7.45 8.51 -4.06
CA GLU A 159 -8.17 9.39 -4.97
C GLU A 159 -7.26 10.39 -5.70
N ILE A 160 -6.31 10.99 -4.98
CA ILE A 160 -5.38 11.97 -5.56
C ILE A 160 -4.38 11.27 -6.49
N VAL A 161 -3.83 10.13 -6.05
CA VAL A 161 -2.91 9.33 -6.87
C VAL A 161 -3.62 8.78 -8.13
N ASN A 162 -4.92 8.47 -8.06
CA ASN A 162 -5.72 8.04 -9.20
C ASN A 162 -5.91 9.14 -10.25
N LYS A 163 -5.89 10.43 -9.88
CA LYS A 163 -5.92 11.54 -10.85
C LYS A 163 -4.69 11.50 -11.78
N VAL A 164 -3.57 10.98 -11.29
CA VAL A 164 -2.32 10.84 -12.05
C VAL A 164 -2.25 9.50 -12.79
N THR A 165 -2.52 8.40 -12.09
CA THR A 165 -2.18 7.04 -12.55
C THR A 165 -3.39 6.15 -12.88
N GLY A 166 -4.63 6.60 -12.61
CA GLY A 166 -5.83 5.76 -12.68
C GLY A 166 -6.20 5.27 -14.08
N LYS A 167 -5.65 5.88 -15.14
CA LYS A 167 -5.85 5.45 -16.54
C LYS A 167 -4.77 4.49 -17.03
N LEU A 168 -3.72 4.26 -16.24
CA LEU A 168 -2.61 3.40 -16.61
C LEU A 168 -3.00 1.93 -16.39
N ARG A 169 -2.44 1.05 -17.23
CA ARG A 169 -2.67 -0.38 -17.11
C ARG A 169 -1.75 -1.00 -16.06
N LEU A 170 -2.23 -2.02 -15.37
CA LEU A 170 -1.40 -2.84 -14.49
C LEU A 170 -0.28 -3.50 -15.28
N LEU A 171 0.87 -3.69 -14.63
CA LEU A 171 1.95 -4.47 -15.18
C LEU A 171 1.61 -5.96 -15.06
N ASN A 172 1.46 -6.64 -16.21
CA ASN A 172 1.23 -8.08 -16.32
C ASN A 172 2.51 -8.83 -16.69
#